data_AF-A0A922YR23-F1
#
_entry.id   AF-A0A922YR23-F1
#
_cell.length_a   1.000
_cell.length_b   1.000
_cell.length_c   1.000
_cell.angle_alpha   90.00
_cell.angle_beta   90.00
_cell.angle_gamma   90.00
#
_symmetry.space_group_name_H-M   'P 1'
#
loop_
_entity.id
_entity.type
_entity.pdbx_description
1 polymer ?
#
loop_
_entity_poly.entity_id
_entity_poly.type
_entity_poly.pdbx_seq_one_letter_code
_entity_poly.pdbx_strand_id
1 'polypeptide(L)'
;MKIQNLFKRLIRPKSNHASADGRGGAVSSRHSELDRSLSLSAQDPEELLAQDIAKLDIQRALVHHLEWCVVFNERLHRANSLLTETEAHLPDAHESGLGQWLARAAEQIVGHHEMFAELRREHERLHELASRALIHARSGRMDLASTLLNTDFERSRIRVLETLRTLQRG
;
A
#
# COMPACT_ATOMS: atom_id res chain seq x y z
N MET A 1 10.41 21.09 15.85
CA MET A 1 9.93 19.69 15.96
C MET A 1 10.81 18.79 15.12
N LYS A 2 11.34 17.67 15.67
CA LYS A 2 12.26 16.77 14.97
C LYS A 2 11.47 15.73 14.15
N ILE A 3 11.75 15.63 12.85
CA ILE A 3 11.15 14.72 11.84
C ILE A 3 11.28 13.21 12.23
N GLN A 4 12.15 12.91 13.19
CA GLN A 4 12.47 11.56 13.66
C GLN A 4 11.31 10.79 14.33
N ASN A 5 10.16 11.43 14.61
CA ASN A 5 9.05 10.81 15.33
C ASN A 5 7.88 10.31 14.46
N LEU A 6 7.88 10.56 13.14
CA LEU A 6 6.76 10.19 12.26
C LEU A 6 6.68 8.69 11.94
N PHE A 7 7.79 7.94 12.01
CA PHE A 7 7.85 6.58 11.48
C PHE A 7 7.93 5.44 12.51
N LYS A 8 7.97 5.73 13.82
CA LYS A 8 7.97 4.69 14.87
C LYS A 8 6.64 3.92 15.00
N ARG A 9 5.58 4.30 14.28
CA ARG A 9 4.26 3.66 14.34
C ARG A 9 4.03 2.55 13.32
N LEU A 10 4.96 2.28 12.39
CA LEU A 10 4.75 1.29 11.33
C LEU A 10 5.02 -0.17 11.72
N ILE A 11 5.53 -0.46 12.92
CA ILE A 11 5.88 -1.83 13.35
C ILE A 11 5.36 -2.10 14.78
N ARG A 12 4.07 -1.83 15.03
CA ARG A 12 3.42 -2.37 16.23
C ARG A 12 2.43 -3.45 15.81
N PRO A 13 2.73 -4.74 16.04
CA PRO A 13 1.74 -5.79 15.92
C PRO A 13 0.62 -5.50 16.93
N LYS A 14 -0.63 -5.50 16.46
CA LYS A 14 -1.79 -5.45 17.34
C LYS A 14 -1.92 -6.84 17.98
N SER A 15 -1.58 -6.93 19.26
CA SER A 15 -1.79 -8.10 20.10
C SER A 15 -3.30 -8.35 20.23
N ASN A 16 -3.78 -9.47 19.69
CA ASN A 16 -5.12 -9.98 19.94
C ASN A 16 -5.17 -10.57 21.35
N HIS A 17 -6.06 -10.05 22.20
CA HIS A 17 -6.50 -10.76 23.39
C HIS A 17 -7.92 -11.29 23.16
N ALA A 18 -8.03 -12.61 23.29
CA ALA A 18 -9.25 -13.38 23.36
C ALA A 18 -9.87 -13.37 24.78
N SER A 19 -11.17 -13.66 24.84
CA SER A 19 -11.93 -14.44 25.87
C SER A 19 -13.42 -14.30 25.50
N ALA A 20 -14.16 -15.33 25.05
CA ALA A 20 -14.65 -16.54 25.73
C ALA A 20 -15.72 -16.26 26.82
N ASP A 21 -16.99 -16.58 26.56
CA ASP A 21 -17.73 -17.74 27.13
C ASP A 21 -19.27 -17.57 27.05
N GLY A 22 -20.00 -18.69 26.89
CA GLY A 22 -21.45 -18.72 27.20
C GLY A 22 -22.34 -19.77 26.51
N ARG A 23 -22.36 -20.99 27.07
CA ARG A 23 -23.18 -22.19 26.81
C ARG A 23 -24.69 -22.04 26.51
N GLY A 24 -25.24 -23.03 25.78
CA GLY A 24 -26.46 -23.76 26.21
C GLY A 24 -27.40 -24.28 25.12
N GLY A 25 -27.72 -25.59 25.14
CA GLY A 25 -29.02 -26.12 24.68
C GLY A 25 -28.99 -27.22 23.60
N ALA A 26 -29.12 -28.48 24.03
CA ALA A 26 -29.43 -29.63 23.18
C ALA A 26 -30.94 -29.72 22.92
N VAL A 27 -31.37 -30.18 21.74
CA VAL A 27 -32.42 -31.20 21.52
C VAL A 27 -32.32 -31.73 20.07
N SER A 28 -32.37 -33.06 19.96
CA SER A 28 -32.37 -33.88 18.76
C SER A 28 -33.69 -33.81 17.97
N SER A 29 -33.63 -33.77 16.64
CA SER A 29 -34.64 -34.43 15.79
C SER A 29 -34.02 -34.87 14.47
N ARG A 30 -34.15 -36.18 14.21
CA ARG A 30 -33.69 -36.89 13.01
C ARG A 30 -34.69 -36.68 11.86
N HIS A 31 -34.20 -36.94 10.65
CA HIS A 31 -34.88 -37.03 9.35
C HIS A 31 -34.85 -35.79 8.46
N SER A 32 -33.74 -35.64 7.72
CA SER A 32 -33.74 -35.49 6.25
C SER A 32 -32.29 -35.44 5.76
N GLU A 33 -31.55 -36.53 5.93
CA GLU A 33 -30.31 -36.75 5.18
C GLU A 33 -30.66 -37.22 3.78
N LEU A 34 -29.88 -36.74 2.80
CA LEU A 34 -29.90 -36.95 1.35
C LEU A 34 -30.43 -35.73 0.58
N ASP A 35 -29.55 -35.18 -0.28
CA ASP A 35 -29.71 -34.04 -1.22
C ASP A 35 -29.40 -32.60 -0.79
N ARG A 36 -28.51 -32.41 0.19
CA ARG A 36 -27.57 -31.27 0.15
C ARG A 36 -26.14 -31.76 0.38
N SER A 37 -25.69 -32.64 -0.50
CA SER A 37 -24.26 -32.84 -0.68
C SER A 37 -23.68 -31.54 -1.22
N LEU A 38 -23.12 -30.79 -0.28
CA LEU A 38 -22.22 -29.68 -0.44
C LEU A 38 -21.29 -29.95 -1.63
N SER A 39 -21.53 -29.29 -2.76
CA SER A 39 -20.47 -29.04 -3.73
C SER A 39 -19.55 -28.00 -3.09
N LEU A 40 -18.73 -28.47 -2.14
CA LEU A 40 -17.46 -27.83 -1.82
C LEU A 40 -16.65 -27.96 -3.09
N SER A 41 -16.77 -26.97 -3.97
CA SER A 41 -15.91 -26.80 -5.12
C SER A 41 -14.48 -26.84 -4.60
N ALA A 42 -13.80 -27.99 -4.76
CA ALA A 42 -12.37 -28.04 -4.63
C ALA A 42 -11.83 -27.07 -5.67
N GLN A 43 -11.41 -25.88 -5.23
CA GLN A 43 -10.79 -24.90 -6.12
C GLN A 43 -9.63 -25.61 -6.82
N ASP A 44 -9.53 -25.40 -8.13
CA ASP A 44 -8.46 -25.98 -8.93
C ASP A 44 -7.10 -25.58 -8.32
N PRO A 45 -6.19 -26.53 -8.04
CA PRO A 45 -4.84 -26.22 -7.58
C PRO A 45 -4.13 -25.16 -8.43
N GLU A 46 -4.41 -25.09 -9.73
CA GLU A 46 -3.86 -24.07 -10.63
C GLU A 46 -4.40 -22.66 -10.31
N GLU A 47 -5.70 -22.55 -9.99
CA GLU A 47 -6.34 -21.28 -9.62
C GLU A 47 -5.83 -20.76 -8.28
N LEU A 48 -5.62 -21.65 -7.30
CA LEU A 48 -5.02 -21.31 -6.01
C LEU A 48 -3.60 -20.77 -6.18
N LEU A 49 -2.79 -21.42 -7.02
CA LEU A 49 -1.43 -20.96 -7.32
C LEU A 49 -1.44 -19.58 -7.99
N ALA A 50 -2.35 -19.35 -8.95
CA ALA A 50 -2.49 -18.05 -9.61
C ALA A 50 -2.86 -16.93 -8.62
N GLN A 51 -3.76 -17.20 -7.67
CA GLN A 51 -4.12 -16.27 -6.61
C GLN A 51 -2.94 -15.96 -5.68
N ASP A 52 -2.15 -16.97 -5.31
CA ASP A 52 -0.97 -16.78 -4.47
C ASP A 52 0.13 -15.99 -5.19
N ILE A 53 0.34 -16.23 -6.49
CA ILE A 53 1.24 -15.44 -7.32
C ILE A 53 0.78 -13.97 -7.36
N ALA A 54 -0.51 -13.72 -7.58
CA ALA A 54 -1.06 -12.37 -7.61
C ALA A 54 -0.84 -11.64 -6.27
N LYS A 55 -1.03 -12.32 -5.13
CA LYS A 55 -0.75 -11.77 -3.80
C LYS A 55 0.73 -11.43 -3.61
N LEU A 56 1.63 -12.29 -4.07
CA LEU A 56 3.08 -12.04 -4.01
C LEU A 56 3.49 -10.83 -4.87
N ASP A 57 2.88 -10.67 -6.04
CA ASP A 57 3.13 -9.52 -6.90
C ASP A 57 2.65 -8.20 -6.29
N ILE A 58 1.48 -8.20 -5.65
CA ILE A 58 0.99 -7.02 -4.92
C ILE A 58 1.89 -6.72 -3.72
N GLN A 59 2.37 -7.74 -3.00
CA GLN A 59 3.33 -7.55 -1.90
C GLN A 59 4.64 -6.94 -2.40
N ARG A 60 5.14 -7.38 -3.56
CA ARG A 60 6.33 -6.78 -4.18
C ARG A 60 6.10 -5.32 -4.56
N ALA A 61 4.93 -4.98 -5.12
CA ALA A 61 4.56 -3.60 -5.43
C ALA A 61 4.51 -2.70 -4.17
N LEU A 62 3.99 -3.24 -3.05
CA LEU A 62 4.00 -2.57 -1.75
C LEU A 62 5.43 -2.30 -1.25
N VAL A 63 6.33 -3.28 -1.35
CA VAL A 63 7.74 -3.11 -0.96
C VAL A 63 8.40 -2.02 -1.78
N HIS A 64 8.24 -2.04 -3.12
CA HIS A 64 8.81 -1.01 -3.99
C HIS A 64 8.31 0.40 -3.67
N HIS A 65 7.04 0.56 -3.32
CA HIS A 65 6.52 1.85 -2.90
C HIS A 65 7.15 2.34 -1.59
N LEU A 66 7.37 1.44 -0.62
CA LEU A 66 8.04 1.78 0.64
C LEU A 66 9.52 2.12 0.44
N GLU A 67 10.22 1.39 -0.43
CA GLU A 67 11.60 1.69 -0.83
C GLU A 67 11.70 3.08 -1.45
N TRP A 68 10.79 3.41 -2.37
CA TRP A 68 10.72 4.75 -2.95
C TRP A 68 10.51 5.84 -1.89
N CYS A 69 9.63 5.61 -0.89
CA CYS A 69 9.43 6.56 0.21
C CYS A 69 10.72 6.80 1.02
N VAL A 70 11.55 5.77 1.21
CA VAL A 70 12.84 5.90 1.90
C VAL A 70 13.79 6.77 1.08
N VAL A 71 13.96 6.46 -0.21
CA VAL A 71 14.83 7.23 -1.12
C VAL A 71 14.37 8.69 -1.21
N PHE A 72 13.07 8.93 -1.30
CA PHE A 72 12.51 10.28 -1.29
C PHE A 72 12.86 11.06 -0.01
N ASN A 73 12.78 10.43 1.17
CA ASN A 73 13.11 11.09 2.43
C ASN A 73 14.60 11.47 2.52
N GLU A 74 15.49 10.58 2.06
CA GLU A 74 16.92 10.88 1.95
C GLU A 74 17.14 12.07 1.01
N ARG A 75 16.40 12.11 -0.11
CA ARG A 75 16.45 13.18 -1.08
C ARG A 75 16.02 14.52 -0.51
N LEU A 76 14.92 14.53 0.23
CA LEU A 76 14.41 15.71 0.91
C LEU A 76 15.40 16.25 1.95
N HIS A 77 16.07 15.37 2.70
CA HIS A 77 17.08 15.77 3.67
C HIS A 77 18.30 16.42 3.00
N ARG A 78 18.75 15.86 1.88
CA ARG A 78 19.84 16.44 1.07
C ARG A 78 19.42 17.77 0.45
N ALA A 79 18.20 17.89 -0.09
CA ALA A 79 17.68 19.13 -0.68
C ALA A 79 17.60 20.30 0.32
N ASN A 80 17.46 20.00 1.61
CA ASN A 80 17.52 20.99 2.68
C ASN A 80 18.96 21.36 3.10
N SER A 81 19.95 20.56 2.70
CA SER A 81 21.36 20.84 2.93
C SER A 81 21.86 21.62 1.71
N LEU A 82 22.57 22.74 1.88
CA LEU A 82 23.14 23.55 0.77
C LEU A 82 24.23 22.81 -0.05
N LEU A 83 24.30 21.48 0.07
CA LEU A 83 25.26 20.61 -0.59
C LEU A 83 24.83 20.43 -2.05
N THR A 84 25.62 21.00 -2.94
CA THR A 84 25.43 20.99 -4.39
C THR A 84 26.03 19.73 -5.02
N GLU A 85 25.71 18.55 -4.49
CA GLU A 85 26.15 17.31 -5.13
C GLU A 85 25.22 16.95 -6.29
N THR A 86 25.80 16.42 -7.37
CA THR A 86 25.08 15.91 -8.54
C THR A 86 23.97 14.98 -8.07
N GLU A 87 22.77 15.48 -8.24
CA GLU A 87 21.59 14.92 -7.65
C GLU A 87 21.20 13.65 -8.40
N ALA A 88 21.35 12.48 -7.78
CA ALA A 88 20.84 11.23 -8.33
C ALA A 88 19.33 11.37 -8.65
N HIS A 89 18.95 10.86 -9.82
CA HIS A 89 17.58 10.88 -10.32
C HIS A 89 16.64 10.20 -9.32
N LEU A 90 15.55 10.88 -8.95
CA LEU A 90 14.48 10.28 -8.16
C LEU A 90 13.43 9.78 -9.15
N PRO A 91 13.16 8.46 -9.23
CA PRO A 91 12.18 7.92 -10.16
C PRO A 91 10.82 8.60 -10.01
N ASP A 92 10.22 8.98 -11.13
CA ASP A 92 8.88 9.56 -11.16
C ASP A 92 7.78 8.49 -10.95
N ALA A 93 6.52 8.87 -11.12
CA ALA A 93 5.37 7.99 -10.89
C ALA A 93 5.29 6.81 -11.86
N HIS A 94 5.95 6.86 -13.00
CA HIS A 94 5.96 5.78 -13.99
C HIS A 94 7.24 4.94 -13.88
N GLU A 95 8.35 5.57 -13.55
CA GLU A 95 9.65 4.93 -13.39
C GLU A 95 9.79 4.18 -12.06
N SER A 96 9.01 4.53 -11.03
CA SER A 96 9.04 3.83 -9.73
C SER A 96 8.63 2.36 -9.87
N GLY A 97 9.10 1.50 -8.96
CA GLY A 97 8.74 0.07 -9.02
C GLY A 97 7.23 -0.19 -8.90
N LEU A 98 6.50 0.67 -8.19
CA LEU A 98 5.03 0.64 -8.17
C LEU A 98 4.46 1.12 -9.51
N GLY A 99 4.99 2.18 -10.11
CA GLY A 99 4.61 2.66 -11.44
C GLY A 99 4.74 1.58 -12.52
N GLN A 100 5.87 0.87 -12.54
CA GLN A 100 6.13 -0.24 -13.45
C GLN A 100 5.21 -1.44 -13.19
N TRP A 101 4.83 -1.69 -11.94
CA TRP A 101 3.83 -2.70 -11.62
C TRP A 101 2.44 -2.28 -12.11
N LEU A 102 2.03 -1.03 -11.89
CA LEU A 102 0.75 -0.50 -12.37
C LEU A 102 0.64 -0.59 -13.90
N ALA A 103 1.69 -0.28 -14.64
CA ALA A 103 1.69 -0.41 -16.09
C ALA A 103 1.39 -1.85 -16.54
N ARG A 104 2.04 -2.85 -15.92
CA ARG A 104 1.81 -4.28 -16.22
C ARG A 104 0.46 -4.79 -15.75
N ALA A 105 0.02 -4.34 -14.58
CA ALA A 105 -1.25 -4.76 -13.96
C ALA A 105 -2.47 -4.19 -14.69
N ALA A 106 -2.32 -3.05 -15.37
CA ALA A 106 -3.38 -2.45 -16.19
C ALA A 106 -3.86 -3.36 -17.34
N GLU A 107 -3.01 -4.26 -17.81
CA GLU A 107 -3.32 -5.22 -18.89
C GLU A 107 -4.04 -6.48 -18.38
N GLN A 108 -4.25 -6.58 -17.06
CA GLN A 108 -4.81 -7.75 -16.40
C GLN A 108 -6.21 -7.45 -15.84
N ILE A 109 -6.88 -8.48 -15.29
CA ILE A 109 -8.21 -8.33 -14.68
C ILE A 109 -8.19 -7.28 -13.56
N VAL A 110 -7.13 -7.25 -12.74
CA VAL A 110 -6.98 -6.26 -11.66
C VAL A 110 -7.00 -4.81 -12.18
N GLY A 111 -6.53 -4.58 -13.40
CA GLY A 111 -6.51 -3.26 -14.04
C GLY A 111 -7.89 -2.65 -14.27
N HIS A 112 -8.94 -3.47 -14.30
CA HIS A 112 -10.32 -3.06 -14.54
C HIS A 112 -11.09 -2.78 -13.24
N HIS A 113 -10.48 -3.03 -12.08
CA HIS A 113 -11.09 -2.81 -10.78
C HIS A 113 -11.12 -1.33 -10.41
N GLU A 114 -12.20 -0.82 -9.81
CA GLU A 114 -12.32 0.60 -9.44
C GLU A 114 -11.19 1.08 -8.51
N MET A 115 -10.80 0.21 -7.56
CA MET A 115 -9.69 0.47 -6.65
C MET A 115 -8.35 0.61 -7.37
N PHE A 116 -8.18 -0.01 -8.54
CA PHE A 116 -6.97 0.13 -9.33
C PHE A 116 -6.86 1.54 -9.92
N ALA A 117 -7.97 2.11 -10.41
CA ALA A 117 -8.02 3.48 -10.89
C ALA A 117 -7.72 4.48 -9.75
N GLU A 118 -8.25 4.24 -8.55
CA GLU A 118 -7.92 5.05 -7.37
C GLU A 118 -6.44 4.93 -6.99
N LEU A 119 -5.89 3.72 -6.98
CA LEU A 119 -4.47 3.49 -6.69
C LEU A 119 -3.56 4.28 -7.64
N ARG A 120 -3.84 4.23 -8.96
CA ARG A 120 -3.06 4.97 -9.95
C ARG A 120 -3.13 6.48 -9.72
N ARG A 121 -4.34 7.02 -9.50
CA ARG A 121 -4.54 8.45 -9.24
C ARG A 121 -3.81 8.92 -7.99
N GLU A 122 -3.92 8.20 -6.88
CA GLU A 122 -3.23 8.57 -5.64
C GLU A 122 -1.71 8.39 -5.76
N HIS A 123 -1.24 7.39 -6.51
CA HIS A 123 0.19 7.24 -6.79
C HIS A 123 0.77 8.43 -7.56
N GLU A 124 0.13 8.84 -8.65
CA GLU A 124 0.54 10.02 -9.44
C GLU A 124 0.52 11.29 -8.59
N ARG A 125 -0.56 11.50 -7.83
CA ARG A 125 -0.70 12.63 -6.92
C ARG A 125 0.40 12.66 -5.85
N LEU A 126 0.74 11.52 -5.26
CA LEU A 126 1.80 11.41 -4.26
C LEU A 126 3.15 11.88 -4.83
N HIS A 127 3.48 11.49 -6.06
CA HIS A 127 4.70 11.92 -6.73
C HIS A 127 4.70 13.41 -7.08
N GLU A 128 3.54 13.97 -7.49
CA GLU A 128 3.40 15.42 -7.71
C GLU A 128 3.66 16.21 -6.42
N LEU A 129 3.07 15.76 -5.30
CA LEU A 129 3.24 16.37 -3.99
C LEU A 129 4.69 16.26 -3.50
N ALA A 130 5.35 15.13 -3.75
CA ALA A 130 6.78 14.94 -3.46
C ALA A 130 7.67 15.91 -4.24
N SER A 131 7.42 16.07 -5.54
CA SER A 131 8.14 17.02 -6.39
C SER A 131 8.00 18.45 -5.86
N ARG A 132 6.78 18.87 -5.50
CA ARG A 132 6.51 20.17 -4.88
C ARG A 132 7.23 20.34 -3.54
N ALA A 133 7.25 19.30 -2.69
CA ALA A 133 7.98 19.34 -1.43
C ALA A 133 9.49 19.53 -1.64
N LEU A 134 10.09 18.88 -2.65
CA LEU A 134 11.49 19.07 -3.00
C LEU A 134 11.77 20.49 -3.51
N ILE A 135 10.88 21.07 -4.32
CA ILE A 135 11.00 22.47 -4.78
C ILE A 135 11.00 23.42 -3.58
N HIS A 136 10.08 23.24 -2.63
CA HIS A 136 10.05 24.03 -1.40
C HIS A 136 11.33 23.86 -0.58
N ALA A 137 11.81 22.62 -0.38
CA ALA A 137 13.02 22.34 0.37
C ALA A 137 14.26 23.01 -0.26
N ARG A 138 14.44 22.87 -1.59
CA ARG A 138 15.55 23.52 -2.34
C ARG A 138 15.51 25.05 -2.27
N SER A 139 14.31 25.61 -2.11
CA SER A 139 14.11 27.05 -1.95
C SER A 139 14.30 27.54 -0.50
N GLY A 140 14.76 26.67 0.41
CA GLY A 140 14.89 26.96 1.84
C GLY A 140 13.55 27.07 2.58
N ARG A 141 12.42 26.76 1.92
CA ARG A 141 11.06 26.83 2.46
C ARG A 141 10.64 25.51 3.11
N MET A 142 11.39 25.07 4.11
CA MET A 142 11.09 23.84 4.84
C MET A 142 9.76 23.88 5.62
N ASP A 143 9.28 25.08 5.95
CA ASP A 143 7.94 25.31 6.50
C ASP A 143 6.84 24.79 5.56
N LEU A 144 6.93 25.17 4.27
CA LEU A 144 5.98 24.77 3.24
C LEU A 144 6.13 23.28 2.88
N ALA A 145 7.37 22.81 2.73
CA ALA A 145 7.65 21.40 2.48
C ALA A 145 7.07 20.52 3.60
N SER A 146 7.34 20.88 4.87
CA SER A 146 6.82 20.16 6.02
C SER A 146 5.29 20.18 6.08
N THR A 147 4.65 21.32 5.80
CA THR A 147 3.18 21.40 5.78
C THR A 147 2.58 20.47 4.74
N LEU A 148 3.12 20.49 3.52
CA LEU A 148 2.66 19.61 2.42
C LEU A 148 2.84 18.13 2.77
N LEU A 149 3.99 17.78 3.34
CA LEU A 149 4.33 16.41 3.72
C LEU A 149 3.44 15.85 4.82
N ASN A 150 3.05 16.67 5.80
CA ASN A 150 2.20 16.26 6.92
C ASN A 150 0.70 16.35 6.61
N THR A 151 0.31 16.73 5.38
CA THR A 151 -1.10 16.91 5.00
C THR A 151 -1.45 16.08 3.77
N ASP A 152 -1.43 16.68 2.58
CA ASP A 152 -1.87 16.04 1.34
C ASP A 152 -0.99 14.83 0.98
N PHE A 153 0.32 14.95 1.18
CA PHE A 153 1.24 13.85 0.86
C PHE A 153 0.96 12.63 1.73
N GLU A 154 0.89 12.80 3.06
CA GLU A 154 0.62 11.69 3.96
C GLU A 154 -0.77 11.08 3.73
N ARG A 155 -1.78 11.90 3.40
CA ARG A 155 -3.10 11.37 3.00
C ARG A 155 -3.00 10.49 1.76
N SER A 156 -2.35 10.97 0.71
CA SER A 156 -2.20 10.21 -0.53
C SER A 156 -1.39 8.93 -0.33
N ARG A 157 -0.32 9.00 0.49
CA ARG A 157 0.49 7.84 0.88
C ARG A 157 -0.33 6.79 1.63
N ILE A 158 -1.15 7.21 2.59
CA ILE A 158 -2.05 6.30 3.32
C ILE A 158 -3.01 5.62 2.33
N ARG A 159 -3.60 6.37 1.39
CA ARG A 159 -4.50 5.79 0.37
C ARG A 159 -3.80 4.75 -0.50
N VAL A 160 -2.60 5.03 -1.01
CA VAL A 160 -1.82 4.05 -1.78
C VAL A 160 -1.61 2.75 -0.98
N LEU A 161 -1.18 2.88 0.29
CA LEU A 161 -0.91 1.73 1.15
C LEU A 161 -2.19 0.95 1.52
N GLU A 162 -3.29 1.65 1.80
CA GLU A 162 -4.58 1.02 2.09
C GLU A 162 -5.09 0.25 0.89
N THR A 163 -5.08 0.87 -0.29
CA THR A 163 -5.58 0.26 -1.52
C THR A 163 -4.77 -0.98 -1.92
N LEU A 164 -3.43 -0.92 -1.86
CA LEU A 164 -2.57 -2.08 -2.10
C LEU A 164 -2.86 -3.23 -1.13
N ARG A 165 -3.06 -2.93 0.16
CA ARG A 165 -3.38 -3.95 1.17
C ARG A 165 -4.77 -4.55 0.99
N THR A 166 -5.73 -3.77 0.51
CA THR A 166 -7.06 -4.30 0.20
C THR A 166 -7.01 -5.20 -1.02
N LEU A 167 -6.34 -4.77 -2.10
CA LEU A 167 -6.10 -5.61 -3.28
C LEU A 167 -5.37 -6.92 -2.93
N GLN A 168 -4.44 -6.89 -1.98
CA GLN A 168 -3.73 -8.07 -1.51
C GLN A 168 -4.65 -9.08 -0.79
N ARG A 169 -5.70 -8.61 -0.12
CA ARG A 169 -6.58 -9.48 0.68
C ARG A 169 -7.61 -10.22 -0.18
N GLY A 170 -8.02 -9.64 -1.31
CA GLY A 170 -9.12 -10.14 -2.12
C GLY A 170 -10.46 -9.79 -1.49
#